data_AF-A0A7S1TLA5-F1
#
_entry.id   AF-A0A7S1TLA5-F1
#
_cell.length_a   1.000
_cell.length_b   1.000
_cell.length_c   1.000
_cell.angle_alpha   90.00
_cell.angle_beta   90.00
_cell.angle_gamma   90.00
#
_symmetry.space_group_name_H-M   'P 1'
#
loop_
_entity.id
_entity.type
_entity.pdbx_description
1 polymer ?
#
loop_
_entity_poly.entity_id
_entity_poly.type
_entity_poly.pdbx_seq_one_letter_code
_entity_poly.pdbx_strand_id
1 'polypeptide(L)'
;RILALRKLPSGSAPPFVVFGPPGTGKTHTLVEAVQQISQLYPEDRILACAPSNTAGDVIGLRLLDALPRRCKLFRYNSPTRSVPDAAFLRNTNFNPDVEAFEQVPASVLREKNVIVTTCNY
;
A
#
# COMPACT_ATOMS: atom_id res chain seq x y z
N ARG A 1 -9.14 -5.60 16.88
CA ARG A 1 -9.85 -4.29 16.89
C ARG A 1 -8.88 -3.18 16.43
N ILE A 2 -8.47 -3.16 15.16
CA ILE A 2 -7.55 -2.13 14.62
C ILE A 2 -8.21 -0.73 14.64
N LEU A 3 -9.54 -0.68 14.50
CA LEU A 3 -10.32 0.57 14.54
C LEU A 3 -10.38 1.24 15.92
N ALA A 4 -10.11 0.53 17.02
CA ALA A 4 -10.16 1.09 18.36
C ALA A 4 -9.05 2.11 18.64
N LEU A 5 -8.02 2.13 17.80
CA LEU A 5 -6.76 2.85 18.00
C LEU A 5 -6.84 4.33 17.65
N ARG A 6 -7.78 4.70 16.76
CA ARG A 6 -8.06 6.10 16.43
C ARG A 6 -8.68 6.87 17.61
N LYS A 7 -9.13 6.19 18.66
CA LYS A 7 -9.59 6.86 19.90
C LYS A 7 -8.45 7.47 20.71
N LEU A 8 -7.20 7.13 20.38
CA LEU A 8 -6.03 7.70 21.03
C LEU A 8 -5.64 9.03 20.36
N PRO A 9 -5.17 10.02 21.12
CA PRO A 9 -4.66 11.27 20.56
C PRO A 9 -3.58 11.02 19.51
N SER A 10 -3.53 11.88 18.49
CA SER A 10 -2.47 11.87 17.48
C SER A 10 -1.10 11.87 18.15
N GLY A 11 -0.26 10.88 17.83
CA GLY A 11 1.08 10.73 18.43
C GLY A 11 1.13 9.97 19.76
N SER A 12 -0.01 9.55 20.33
CA SER A 12 -0.07 8.78 21.59
C SER A 12 -0.43 7.30 21.40
N ALA A 13 -0.68 6.84 20.18
CA ALA A 13 -0.92 5.44 19.90
C ALA A 13 0.41 4.67 19.75
N PRO A 14 0.66 3.60 20.53
CA PRO A 14 1.85 2.77 20.34
C PRO A 14 1.80 2.04 18.98
N PRO A 15 2.94 1.60 18.42
CA PRO A 15 2.95 0.80 17.20
C PRO A 15 2.27 -0.56 17.42
N PHE A 16 1.62 -1.08 16.38
CA PHE A 16 0.95 -2.38 16.39
C PHE A 16 1.77 -3.44 15.69
N VAL A 17 1.96 -4.57 16.37
CA VAL A 17 2.67 -5.72 15.82
C VAL A 17 1.67 -6.85 15.59
N VAL A 18 1.50 -7.25 14.34
CA VAL A 18 0.78 -8.46 13.97
C VAL A 18 1.80 -9.59 13.89
N PHE A 19 1.85 -10.42 14.93
CA PHE A 19 2.75 -11.58 15.01
C PHE A 19 1.99 -12.90 14.85
N GLY A 20 2.62 -13.90 14.25
CA GLY A 20 2.08 -15.26 14.14
C GLY A 20 2.92 -16.16 13.22
N PRO A 21 2.85 -17.49 13.36
CA PRO A 21 3.53 -18.46 12.50
C PRO A 21 3.28 -18.26 10.99
N PRO A 22 4.09 -18.87 10.11
CA PRO A 22 3.79 -18.92 8.68
C PRO A 22 2.35 -19.43 8.41
N GLY A 23 1.65 -18.85 7.43
CA GLY A 23 0.28 -19.26 7.08
C GLY A 23 -0.85 -18.69 7.94
N THR A 24 -0.58 -17.97 9.04
CA THR A 24 -1.64 -17.46 9.95
C THR A 24 -2.34 -16.18 9.46
N GLY A 25 -2.41 -15.95 8.16
CA GLY A 25 -3.20 -14.85 7.59
C GLY A 25 -2.70 -13.44 7.85
N LYS A 26 -1.45 -13.22 8.30
CA LYS A 26 -0.89 -11.87 8.57
C LYS A 26 -1.12 -10.87 7.44
N THR A 27 -0.87 -11.29 6.20
CA THR A 27 -1.12 -10.48 5.00
C THR A 27 -2.61 -10.19 4.80
N HIS A 28 -3.49 -11.17 5.05
CA HIS A 28 -4.94 -10.94 5.01
C HIS A 28 -5.37 -9.94 6.08
N THR A 29 -4.86 -10.07 7.31
CA THR A 29 -5.15 -9.14 8.40
C THR A 29 -4.74 -7.71 8.04
N LEU A 30 -3.58 -7.53 7.41
CA LEU A 30 -3.13 -6.21 6.94
C LEU A 30 -4.03 -5.65 5.83
N VAL A 31 -4.39 -6.46 4.83
CA VAL A 31 -5.28 -6.04 3.73
C VAL A 31 -6.66 -5.64 4.26
N GLU A 32 -7.24 -6.47 5.13
CA GLU A 32 -8.52 -6.22 5.78
C GLU A 32 -8.47 -4.92 6.61
N ALA A 33 -7.39 -4.68 7.34
CA ALA A 33 -7.20 -3.46 8.11
C ALA A 33 -7.23 -2.21 7.22
N VAL A 34 -6.47 -2.24 6.11
CA VAL A 34 -6.41 -1.14 5.14
C VAL A 34 -7.77 -0.92 4.49
N GLN A 35 -8.49 -2.00 4.15
CA GLN A 35 -9.84 -1.93 3.61
C GLN A 35 -10.80 -1.25 4.59
N GLN A 36 -10.83 -1.69 5.85
CA GLN A 36 -11.70 -1.12 6.88
C GLN A 36 -11.41 0.37 7.13
N ILE A 37 -10.13 0.75 7.20
CA ILE A 37 -9.74 2.16 7.35
C ILE A 37 -10.21 2.97 6.13
N SER A 38 -9.98 2.47 4.92
CA SER A 38 -10.39 3.16 3.68
C SER A 38 -11.91 3.29 3.52
N GLN A 39 -12.67 2.35 4.07
CA GLN A 39 -14.14 2.40 4.08
C GLN A 39 -14.68 3.42 5.08
N LEU A 40 -14.16 3.41 6.30
CA LEU A 40 -14.66 4.22 7.41
C LEU A 40 -14.11 5.65 7.41
N TYR A 41 -12.91 5.86 6.85
CA TYR A 41 -12.22 7.15 6.83
C TYR A 41 -11.71 7.44 5.41
N PRO A 42 -12.60 7.89 4.50
CA PRO A 42 -12.25 8.06 3.07
C PRO A 42 -11.13 9.08 2.80
N GLU A 43 -10.93 10.04 3.71
CA GLU A 43 -9.93 11.11 3.60
C GLU A 43 -8.54 10.69 4.11
N ASP A 44 -8.45 9.55 4.81
CA ASP A 44 -7.18 9.07 5.31
C ASP A 44 -6.31 8.55 4.17
N ARG A 45 -4.99 8.75 4.30
CA ARG A 45 -3.99 8.23 3.38
C ARG A 45 -3.12 7.20 4.08
N ILE A 46 -2.89 6.08 3.41
CA ILE A 46 -2.20 4.92 3.95
C ILE A 46 -0.94 4.66 3.12
N LEU A 47 0.19 4.55 3.81
CA LEU A 47 1.45 4.07 3.24
C LEU A 47 1.72 2.65 3.75
N ALA A 48 1.68 1.67 2.85
CA ALA A 48 2.01 0.29 3.13
C ALA A 48 3.40 -0.03 2.59
N CYS A 49 4.34 -0.34 3.49
CA CYS A 49 5.70 -0.70 3.11
C CYS A 49 5.92 -2.21 3.24
N ALA A 50 6.59 -2.80 2.26
CA ALA A 50 6.91 -4.21 2.23
C ALA A 50 8.44 -4.42 2.19
N PRO A 51 8.96 -5.54 2.72
CA PRO A 51 10.39 -5.81 2.73
C PRO A 51 10.96 -6.18 1.35
N SER A 52 10.11 -6.57 0.40
CA SER A 52 10.52 -6.94 -0.96
C SER A 52 9.47 -6.53 -1.99
N ASN A 53 9.90 -6.43 -3.26
CA ASN A 53 9.01 -6.09 -4.38
C ASN A 53 7.84 -7.07 -4.49
N THR A 54 8.12 -8.37 -4.45
CA THR A 54 7.11 -9.44 -4.49
C THR A 54 6.13 -9.33 -3.33
N ALA A 55 6.59 -9.04 -2.10
CA ALA A 55 5.69 -8.85 -0.97
C ALA A 55 4.80 -7.61 -1.15
N GLY A 56 5.35 -6.52 -1.71
CA GLY A 56 4.60 -5.33 -2.08
C GLY A 56 3.52 -5.63 -3.13
N ASP A 57 3.83 -6.45 -4.13
CA ASP A 57 2.87 -6.83 -5.17
C ASP A 57 1.74 -7.69 -4.61
N VAL A 58 2.06 -8.67 -3.75
CA VAL A 58 1.04 -9.49 -3.08
C VAL A 58 0.09 -8.63 -2.25
N ILE A 59 0.61 -7.63 -1.53
CA ILE A 59 -0.22 -6.67 -0.79
C ILE A 59 -1.05 -5.82 -1.77
N GLY A 60 -0.42 -5.29 -2.80
CA GLY A 60 -1.07 -4.42 -3.80
C GLY A 60 -2.20 -5.12 -4.56
N LEU A 61 -1.99 -6.36 -5.01
CA LEU A 61 -2.99 -7.13 -5.76
C LEU A 61 -4.22 -7.40 -4.90
N ARG A 62 -4.01 -7.82 -3.65
CA ARG A 62 -5.11 -8.04 -2.70
C ARG A 62 -5.86 -6.75 -2.37
N LEU A 63 -5.16 -5.61 -2.34
CA LEU A 63 -5.78 -4.30 -2.13
C LEU A 63 -6.54 -3.80 -3.37
N LEU A 64 -6.09 -4.09 -4.59
CA LEU A 64 -6.84 -3.79 -5.81
C LEU A 64 -8.23 -4.41 -5.75
N ASP A 65 -8.34 -5.65 -5.26
CA ASP A 65 -9.61 -6.36 -5.15
C ASP A 65 -10.46 -5.90 -3.96
N ALA A 66 -9.83 -5.56 -2.83
CA ALA A 66 -10.54 -5.27 -1.58
C ALA A 66 -10.97 -3.80 -1.44
N LEU A 67 -10.25 -2.85 -2.04
CA LEU A 67 -10.47 -1.43 -1.80
C LEU A 67 -11.78 -0.93 -2.46
N PRO A 68 -12.48 0.03 -1.84
CA PRO A 68 -13.59 0.72 -2.49
C PRO A 68 -13.15 1.35 -3.81
N ARG A 69 -14.01 1.35 -4.84
CA ARG A 69 -13.68 1.91 -6.17
C ARG A 69 -13.19 3.36 -6.17
N ARG A 70 -13.59 4.16 -5.16
CA ARG A 70 -13.14 5.54 -4.99
C ARG A 70 -11.68 5.66 -4.51
N CYS A 71 -11.12 4.61 -3.91
CA CYS A 71 -9.79 4.60 -3.33
C CYS A 71 -8.76 4.37 -4.43
N LYS A 72 -7.90 5.38 -4.64
CA LYS A 72 -6.82 5.32 -5.62
C LYS A 72 -5.61 4.62 -4.99
N LEU A 73 -5.40 3.36 -5.37
CA LEU A 73 -4.18 2.61 -5.06
C LEU A 73 -3.04 3.01 -6.01
N PHE A 74 -1.82 3.06 -5.50
CA PHE A 74 -0.60 3.27 -6.28
C PHE A 74 0.54 2.37 -5.79
N ARG A 75 1.14 1.59 -6.69
CA ARG A 75 2.31 0.76 -6.43
C ARG A 75 3.57 1.54 -6.83
N TYR A 76 4.27 2.08 -5.83
CA TYR A 76 5.53 2.81 -6.02
C TYR A 76 6.71 1.84 -5.94
N ASN A 77 7.44 1.66 -7.04
CA ASN A 77 8.56 0.73 -7.14
C ASN A 77 9.90 1.48 -7.21
N SER A 78 10.96 0.82 -6.77
CA SER A 78 12.33 1.33 -6.94
C SER A 78 12.74 1.30 -8.42
N PRO A 79 13.56 2.28 -8.89
CA PRO A 79 14.17 2.27 -10.23
C PRO A 79 14.97 1.01 -10.56
N THR A 80 15.43 0.26 -9.56
CA THR A 80 16.19 -0.99 -9.74
C THR A 80 15.33 -2.19 -10.14
N ARG A 81 14.00 -2.04 -10.15
CA ARG A 81 13.07 -3.10 -10.56
C ARG A 81 12.93 -3.15 -12.08
N SER A 82 12.84 -4.35 -12.64
CA SER A 82 12.78 -4.56 -14.09
C SER A 82 11.40 -4.26 -14.70
N VAL A 83 10.34 -4.87 -14.16
CA VAL A 83 8.99 -4.83 -14.77
C VAL A 83 7.91 -4.76 -13.68
N PRO A 84 6.84 -3.97 -13.87
CA PRO A 84 5.68 -4.01 -12.99
C PRO A 84 4.84 -5.27 -13.22
N ASP A 85 4.05 -5.65 -12.23
CA ASP A 85 2.91 -6.53 -12.50
C ASP A 85 1.93 -5.81 -13.44
N ALA A 86 1.39 -6.52 -14.43
CA ALA A 86 0.46 -5.96 -15.40
C ALA A 86 -0.76 -5.29 -14.74
N ALA A 87 -1.18 -5.78 -13.58
CA ALA A 87 -2.27 -5.20 -12.80
C ALA A 87 -2.00 -3.75 -12.34
N PHE A 88 -0.72 -3.35 -12.23
CA PHE A 88 -0.33 -2.02 -11.76
C PHE A 88 0.04 -1.05 -12.87
N LEU A 89 0.02 -1.43 -14.16
CA LEU A 89 0.49 -0.57 -15.27
C LEU A 89 -0.17 0.83 -15.28
N ARG A 90 -1.42 0.94 -14.84
CA ARG A 90 -2.15 2.22 -14.74
C ARG A 90 -1.96 2.96 -13.41
N ASN A 91 -1.32 2.31 -12.45
CA ASN A 91 -1.29 2.68 -11.03
C ASN A 91 0.13 2.49 -10.46
N THR A 92 1.16 2.80 -11.23
CA THR A 92 2.56 2.68 -10.83
C THR A 92 3.40 3.82 -11.39
N ASN A 93 4.66 3.90 -10.97
CA ASN A 93 5.65 4.87 -11.44
C ASN A 93 6.51 4.32 -12.60
N PHE A 94 6.00 3.34 -13.32
CA PHE A 94 6.65 2.78 -14.51
C PHE A 94 6.39 3.71 -15.70
N ASN A 95 7.45 4.14 -16.35
CA ASN A 95 7.40 4.87 -17.60
C ASN A 95 7.61 3.88 -18.76
N PRO A 96 6.58 3.62 -19.58
CA PRO A 96 6.67 2.67 -20.68
C PRO A 96 7.57 3.15 -21.84
N ASP A 97 7.79 4.47 -21.98
CA ASP A 97 8.59 5.02 -23.08
C ASP A 97 10.09 4.73 -22.91
N VAL A 98 10.53 4.62 -21.65
CA VAL A 98 11.92 4.31 -21.27
C VAL A 98 12.07 2.96 -20.58
N GLU A 99 10.98 2.19 -20.51
CA GLU A 99 10.87 0.88 -19.86
C GLU A 99 11.48 0.84 -18.43
N ALA A 100 11.28 1.89 -17.65
CA ALA A 100 11.91 2.03 -16.34
C ALA A 100 10.96 2.62 -15.28
N PHE A 101 11.25 2.38 -14.01
CA PHE A 101 10.55 3.06 -12.91
C PHE A 101 11.22 4.40 -12.59
N GLU A 102 10.43 5.47 -12.64
CA GLU A 102 10.91 6.83 -12.44
C GLU A 102 10.35 7.43 -11.15
N GLN A 103 10.96 8.51 -10.68
CA GLN A 103 10.36 9.29 -9.61
C GLN A 103 9.15 10.04 -10.15
N VAL A 104 8.05 10.04 -9.39
CA VAL A 104 6.89 10.88 -9.69
C VAL A 104 6.83 12.08 -8.75
N PRO A 105 6.33 13.23 -9.22
CA PRO A 105 6.14 14.40 -8.36
C PRO A 105 5.27 14.08 -7.14
N ALA A 106 5.56 14.71 -6.00
CA ALA A 106 4.79 14.52 -4.78
C ALA A 106 3.30 14.88 -4.94
N SER A 107 2.93 15.75 -5.90
CA SER A 107 1.53 16.04 -6.23
C SER A 107 0.77 14.77 -6.66
N VAL A 108 1.37 13.96 -7.53
CA VAL A 108 0.78 12.69 -8.01
C VAL A 108 0.55 11.74 -6.84
N LEU A 109 1.49 11.66 -5.90
CA LEU A 109 1.37 10.81 -4.71
C LEU A 109 0.28 11.31 -3.75
N ARG A 110 0.14 12.63 -3.60
CA ARG A 110 -0.87 13.22 -2.71
C ARG A 110 -2.30 12.95 -3.15
N GLU A 111 -2.53 12.66 -4.43
CA GLU A 111 -3.82 12.27 -4.98
C GLU A 111 -4.22 10.81 -4.69
N LYS A 112 -3.31 10.01 -4.12
CA LYS A 112 -3.54 8.59 -3.84
C LYS A 112 -4.02 8.40 -2.41
N ASN A 113 -4.97 7.47 -2.22
CA ASN A 113 -5.45 7.10 -0.90
C ASN A 113 -4.55 6.03 -0.28
N VAL A 114 -4.04 5.11 -1.09
CA VAL A 114 -3.19 4.01 -0.61
C VAL A 114 -1.97 3.90 -1.52
N ILE A 115 -0.78 3.96 -0.92
CA ILE A 115 0.50 3.77 -1.62
C ILE A 115 1.16 2.51 -1.07
N VAL A 116 1.57 1.61 -1.96
CA VAL A 116 2.33 0.41 -1.62
C VAL A 116 3.75 0.54 -2.16
N THR A 117 4.75 0.48 -1.27
CA THR A 117 6.17 0.65 -1.61
C THR A 117 7.04 -0.40 -0.93
N THR A 118 8.32 -0.47 -1.29
CA THR A 118 9.32 -1.27 -0.58
C THR A 118 10.07 -0.44 0.46
N CYS A 119 10.53 -1.09 1.53
CA CYS A 119 11.33 -0.43 2.59
C CYS A 119 12.79 -0.15 2.19
N ASN A 120 13.30 -0.84 1.16
CA ASN A 120 14.68 -0.71 0.69
C ASN A 120 14.73 -0.04 -0.69
N TYR A 121 15.75 0.80 -0.88
CA TYR A 121 16.10 1.50 -2.12
C TYR A 121 16.91 0.60 -3.06
#